data_AF-A0A6P0XJI5-F1
#
_entry.id   AF-A0A6P0XJI5-F1
#
_cell.length_a   1.000
_cell.length_b   1.000
_cell.length_c   1.000
_cell.angle_alpha   90.00
_cell.angle_beta   90.00
_cell.angle_gamma   90.00
#
_symmetry.space_group_name_H-M   'P 1'
#
loop_
_entity.id
_entity.type
_entity.pdbx_description
1 polymer ?
#
loop_
_entity_poly.entity_id
_entity_poly.type
_entity_poly.pdbx_seq_one_letter_code
_entity_poly.pdbx_strand_id
1 'polypeptide(L)'
;FIDADNISARCMLTIFQLFAAKTEASVLRMLEGSPYEYLHKPIVEYLEARGTKINTRRRVREIQFTENDGETRVSGIVVASGETEETIAADAYVFACDVPGIQRILPEAWRKWPEFDKIYKLDAVPVATVQLRFDGWVTELHDKNQRQQLERAAGLDNLLYTPDADFSCFADLALTSPGDYYRQGQGSLLQLVLTPGDPFIKENNEAIAHHVLKQVHELFPSSRELNMTWYSVVKLAQSLYREAPGMDLYRPNQQTPVPNFFLAGSYTQQDYIDSMEGATISGKQAAQKILANVEHILGRTPVTAS
;
A
#
# COMPACT_ATOMS: atom_id res chain seq x y z
N PHE A 1 -5.31 5.53 9.76
CA PHE A 1 -5.73 6.89 9.50
C PHE A 1 -5.13 7.85 10.51
N ILE A 2 -4.82 9.04 10.01
CA ILE A 2 -4.52 10.21 10.82
C ILE A 2 -5.86 10.67 11.41
N ASP A 3 -5.87 11.22 12.62
CA ASP A 3 -7.08 11.77 13.23
C ASP A 3 -7.63 12.98 12.45
N ALA A 4 -8.85 13.40 12.81
CA ALA A 4 -9.54 14.51 12.15
C ALA A 4 -8.84 15.86 12.32
N ASP A 5 -8.04 16.03 13.38
CA ASP A 5 -7.32 17.27 13.67
C ASP A 5 -6.07 17.42 12.79
N ASN A 6 -5.51 16.30 12.32
CA ASN A 6 -4.25 16.24 11.60
C ASN A 6 -4.39 15.86 10.11
N ILE A 7 -5.55 15.40 9.65
CA ILE A 7 -5.78 15.03 8.24
C ILE A 7 -6.17 16.24 7.38
N SER A 8 -5.71 16.27 6.13
CA SER A 8 -6.14 17.26 5.15
C SER A 8 -7.61 17.09 4.78
N ALA A 9 -8.37 18.18 4.81
CA ALA A 9 -9.76 18.22 4.35
C ALA A 9 -9.92 17.74 2.89
N ARG A 10 -8.88 17.94 2.04
CA ARG A 10 -8.86 17.43 0.66
C ARG A 10 -9.11 15.92 0.61
N CYS A 11 -8.47 15.16 1.49
CA CYS A 11 -8.59 13.70 1.52
C CYS A 11 -10.05 13.27 1.77
N MET A 12 -10.68 13.85 2.80
CA MET A 12 -12.07 13.54 3.15
C MET A 12 -13.06 14.03 2.09
N LEU A 13 -12.88 15.24 1.57
CA LEU A 13 -13.75 15.79 0.51
C LEU A 13 -13.67 14.96 -0.77
N THR A 14 -12.50 14.41 -1.12
CA THR A 14 -12.34 13.51 -2.26
C THR A 14 -13.20 12.26 -2.10
N ILE A 15 -13.14 11.63 -0.92
CA ILE A 15 -13.95 10.44 -0.60
C ILE A 15 -15.45 10.78 -0.61
N PHE A 16 -15.86 11.85 0.07
CA PHE A 16 -17.26 12.24 0.14
C PHE A 16 -17.83 12.63 -1.23
N GLN A 17 -17.05 13.31 -2.07
CA GLN A 17 -17.46 13.62 -3.43
C GLN A 17 -17.68 12.35 -4.26
N LEU A 18 -16.82 11.34 -4.12
CA LEU A 18 -16.99 10.06 -4.80
C LEU A 18 -18.28 9.36 -4.38
N PHE A 19 -18.53 9.30 -3.07
CA PHE A 19 -19.74 8.67 -2.52
C PHE A 19 -21.01 9.45 -2.90
N ALA A 20 -20.95 10.78 -2.95
CA ALA A 20 -22.06 11.62 -3.35
C ALA A 20 -22.37 11.52 -4.86
N ALA A 21 -21.35 11.31 -5.70
CA ALA A 21 -21.49 11.31 -7.15
C ALA A 21 -21.93 9.95 -7.73
N LYS A 22 -21.72 8.84 -7.01
CA LYS A 22 -22.00 7.48 -7.50
C LYS A 22 -22.62 6.61 -6.42
N THR A 23 -23.84 6.12 -6.67
CA THR A 23 -24.63 5.33 -5.70
C THR A 23 -23.89 4.12 -5.13
N GLU A 24 -23.08 3.45 -5.95
CA GLU A 24 -22.36 2.24 -5.53
C GLU A 24 -20.93 2.51 -5.06
N ALA A 25 -20.45 3.76 -5.08
CA ALA A 25 -19.05 4.06 -4.75
C ALA A 25 -18.71 3.85 -3.26
N SER A 26 -19.71 3.79 -2.38
CA SER A 26 -19.53 3.47 -0.96
C SER A 26 -19.62 1.98 -0.64
N VAL A 27 -19.87 1.13 -1.65
CA VAL A 27 -19.90 -0.34 -1.45
C VAL A 27 -18.48 -0.83 -1.20
N LEU A 28 -18.27 -1.40 -0.02
CA LEU A 28 -17.02 -2.03 0.35
C LEU A 28 -17.02 -3.48 -0.12
N ARG A 29 -15.92 -3.90 -0.74
CA ARG A 29 -15.69 -5.28 -1.15
C ARG A 29 -14.36 -5.75 -0.59
N MET A 30 -14.36 -6.95 -0.04
CA MET A 30 -13.17 -7.63 0.44
C MET A 30 -12.68 -8.57 -0.67
N LEU A 31 -11.36 -8.75 -0.75
CA LEU A 31 -10.80 -9.75 -1.65
C LEU A 31 -11.16 -11.14 -1.12
N GLU A 32 -11.39 -12.11 -2.00
CA GLU A 32 -11.82 -13.47 -1.63
C GLU A 32 -10.83 -14.16 -0.66
N GLY A 33 -9.55 -13.82 -0.74
CA GLY A 33 -8.51 -14.40 0.09
C GLY A 33 -7.24 -13.57 0.06
N SER A 34 -6.10 -14.25 0.01
CA SER A 34 -4.77 -13.63 -0.04
C SER A 34 -4.64 -12.67 -1.23
N PRO A 35 -4.11 -11.44 -1.01
CA PRO A 35 -3.73 -10.54 -2.10
C PRO A 35 -2.78 -11.17 -3.11
N TYR A 36 -1.96 -12.14 -2.69
CA TYR A 36 -1.09 -12.85 -3.63
C TYR A 36 -1.91 -13.67 -4.64
N GLU A 37 -2.79 -14.57 -4.18
CA GLU A 37 -3.53 -15.48 -5.05
C GLU A 37 -4.58 -14.74 -5.91
N TYR A 38 -5.31 -13.79 -5.31
CA TYR A 38 -6.48 -13.19 -5.95
C TYR A 38 -6.23 -11.84 -6.63
N LEU A 39 -5.01 -11.27 -6.51
CA LEU A 39 -4.66 -10.01 -7.16
C LEU A 39 -3.29 -10.06 -7.84
N HIS A 40 -2.21 -10.34 -7.11
CA HIS A 40 -0.86 -10.21 -7.66
C HIS A 40 -0.48 -11.31 -8.64
N LYS A 41 -0.78 -12.58 -8.32
CA LYS A 41 -0.45 -13.73 -9.17
C LYS A 41 -1.09 -13.65 -10.56
N PRO A 42 -2.39 -13.33 -10.71
CA PRO A 42 -2.99 -13.11 -12.04
C PRO A 42 -2.30 -11.99 -12.85
N ILE A 43 -1.87 -10.92 -12.18
CA ILE A 43 -1.13 -9.81 -12.83
C ILE A 43 0.26 -10.30 -13.28
N VAL A 44 0.98 -11.03 -12.42
CA VAL A 44 2.29 -11.62 -12.74
C VAL A 44 2.19 -12.54 -13.95
N GLU A 45 1.26 -13.50 -13.93
CA GLU A 45 1.03 -14.44 -15.03
C GLU A 45 0.69 -13.72 -16.35
N TYR A 46 -0.17 -12.71 -16.29
CA TYR A 46 -0.53 -11.88 -17.44
C TYR A 46 0.69 -11.18 -18.07
N LEU A 47 1.58 -10.65 -17.23
CA LEU A 47 2.79 -9.93 -17.64
C LEU A 47 3.85 -10.88 -18.21
N GLU A 48 4.11 -12.01 -17.55
CA GLU A 48 5.08 -13.02 -17.98
C GLU A 48 4.68 -13.68 -19.30
N ALA A 49 3.38 -13.95 -19.50
CA ALA A 49 2.85 -14.42 -20.78
C ALA A 49 3.08 -13.45 -21.96
N ARG A 50 3.45 -12.19 -21.67
CA ARG A 50 3.78 -11.14 -22.64
C ARG A 50 5.27 -10.80 -22.66
N GLY A 51 6.10 -11.65 -22.09
CA GLY A 51 7.56 -11.51 -22.12
C GLY A 51 8.13 -10.55 -21.08
N THR A 52 7.32 -10.09 -20.12
CA THR A 52 7.83 -9.29 -18.99
C THR A 52 8.75 -10.15 -18.14
N LYS A 53 9.94 -9.64 -17.81
CA LYS A 53 10.89 -10.30 -16.89
C LYS A 53 10.72 -9.73 -15.49
N ILE A 54 10.33 -10.57 -14.54
CA ILE A 54 10.19 -10.19 -13.13
C ILE A 54 11.36 -10.77 -12.34
N ASN A 55 12.16 -9.89 -11.73
CA ASN A 55 13.36 -10.28 -11.00
C ASN A 55 13.20 -9.89 -9.52
N THR A 56 13.00 -10.87 -8.65
CA THR A 56 12.90 -10.64 -7.19
C THR A 56 14.28 -10.65 -6.53
N ARG A 57 14.38 -10.12 -5.30
CA ARG A 57 15.65 -10.02 -4.52
C ARG A 57 16.75 -9.20 -5.22
N ARG A 58 16.37 -8.27 -6.12
CA ARG A 58 17.27 -7.46 -6.95
C ARG A 58 17.12 -5.98 -6.62
N ARG A 59 17.44 -5.61 -5.37
CA ARG A 59 17.28 -4.24 -4.87
C ARG A 59 18.17 -3.28 -5.68
N VAL A 60 17.59 -2.18 -6.17
CA VAL A 60 18.34 -1.07 -6.78
C VAL A 60 19.19 -0.37 -5.71
N ARG A 61 20.48 -0.18 -6.00
CA ARG A 61 21.49 0.43 -5.13
C ARG A 61 21.82 1.85 -5.54
N GLU A 62 21.89 2.10 -6.85
CA GLU A 62 22.30 3.38 -7.42
C GLU A 62 21.60 3.64 -8.76
N ILE A 63 21.36 4.91 -9.06
CA ILE A 63 20.98 5.40 -10.39
C ILE A 63 22.22 6.05 -11.01
N GLN A 64 22.71 5.47 -12.11
CA GLN A 64 23.81 6.04 -12.89
C GLN A 64 23.24 6.96 -13.97
N PHE A 65 23.81 8.15 -14.11
CA PHE A 65 23.36 9.14 -15.08
C PHE A 65 24.53 9.92 -15.67
N THR A 66 24.30 10.48 -16.85
CA THR A 66 25.24 11.36 -17.56
C THR A 66 24.61 12.72 -17.76
N GLU A 67 25.43 13.76 -17.75
CA GLU A 67 25.03 15.13 -18.11
C GLU A 67 25.79 15.53 -19.37
N ASN A 68 25.08 15.68 -20.50
CA ASN A 68 25.64 16.10 -21.78
C ASN A 68 24.82 17.28 -22.31
N ASP A 69 25.49 18.34 -22.80
CA ASP A 69 24.83 19.53 -23.37
C ASP A 69 23.72 20.14 -22.48
N GLY A 70 23.88 20.04 -21.16
CA GLY A 70 22.91 20.54 -20.17
C GLY A 70 21.71 19.61 -19.93
N GLU A 71 21.63 18.47 -20.63
CA GLU A 71 20.60 17.46 -20.43
C GLU A 71 21.12 16.32 -19.54
N THR A 72 20.36 16.01 -18.49
CA THR A 72 20.64 14.87 -17.62
C THR A 72 19.86 13.66 -18.09
N ARG A 73 20.53 12.50 -18.20
CA ARG A 73 19.90 11.26 -18.65
C ARG A 73 20.41 10.06 -17.87
N VAL A 74 19.51 9.15 -17.49
CA VAL A 74 19.89 7.89 -16.82
C VAL A 74 20.57 6.96 -17.83
N SER A 75 21.76 6.49 -17.48
CA SER A 75 22.56 5.55 -18.28
C SER A 75 22.41 4.11 -17.80
N GLY A 76 22.07 3.90 -16.54
CA GLY A 76 21.86 2.57 -15.96
C GLY A 76 21.37 2.61 -14.52
N ILE A 77 20.94 1.46 -14.01
CA ILE A 77 20.69 1.24 -12.58
C ILE A 77 21.59 0.12 -12.08
N VAL A 78 22.21 0.31 -10.92
CA VAL A 78 22.99 -0.74 -10.25
C VAL A 78 22.05 -1.54 -9.36
N VAL A 79 21.98 -2.85 -9.55
CA VAL A 79 21.13 -3.76 -8.78
C VAL A 79 21.94 -4.83 -8.07
N ALA A 80 21.47 -5.27 -6.90
CA ALA A 80 22.06 -6.39 -6.18
C ALA A 80 21.89 -7.71 -6.96
N SER A 81 22.95 -8.52 -7.02
CA SER A 81 22.97 -9.85 -7.63
C SER A 81 23.71 -10.84 -6.71
N GLY A 82 23.01 -11.33 -5.68
CA GLY A 82 23.65 -12.08 -4.61
C GLY A 82 24.60 -11.19 -3.80
N GLU A 83 25.88 -11.56 -3.76
CA GLU A 83 26.96 -10.78 -3.12
C GLU A 83 27.60 -9.75 -4.05
N THR A 84 27.25 -9.76 -5.35
CA THR A 84 27.80 -8.84 -6.34
C THR A 84 26.75 -7.83 -6.81
N GLU A 85 27.15 -6.95 -7.72
CA GLU A 85 26.28 -5.96 -8.35
C GLU A 85 26.26 -6.15 -9.87
N GLU A 86 25.16 -5.73 -10.50
CA GLU A 86 24.98 -5.72 -11.95
C GLU A 86 24.39 -4.37 -12.37
N THR A 87 24.89 -3.81 -13.46
CA THR A 87 24.29 -2.61 -14.07
C THR A 87 23.29 -3.03 -15.14
N ILE A 88 22.05 -2.57 -15.00
CA ILE A 88 20.99 -2.76 -16.00
C ILE A 88 20.82 -1.45 -16.77
N ALA A 89 20.97 -1.52 -18.09
CA ALA A 89 20.63 -0.44 -19.01
C ALA A 89 19.27 -0.68 -19.66
N ALA A 90 18.50 0.40 -19.83
CA ALA A 90 17.20 0.42 -20.48
C ALA A 90 16.95 1.77 -21.18
N ASP A 91 15.99 1.79 -22.10
CA ASP A 91 15.59 3.03 -22.78
C ASP A 91 14.94 4.03 -21.80
N ALA A 92 14.08 3.52 -20.90
CA ALA A 92 13.36 4.28 -19.89
C ALA A 92 13.39 3.55 -18.53
N TYR A 93 13.36 4.33 -17.46
CA TYR A 93 13.41 3.86 -16.08
C TYR A 93 12.19 4.38 -15.32
N VAL A 94 11.46 3.48 -14.67
CA VAL A 94 10.31 3.82 -13.82
C VAL A 94 10.62 3.40 -12.40
N PHE A 95 10.55 4.35 -11.47
CA PHE A 95 10.71 4.07 -10.06
C PHE A 95 9.35 4.08 -9.37
N ALA A 96 8.84 2.87 -9.13
CA ALA A 96 7.57 2.59 -8.46
C ALA A 96 7.78 2.23 -6.97
N CYS A 97 8.53 3.06 -6.25
CA CYS A 97 8.89 2.82 -4.84
C CYS A 97 7.87 3.41 -3.86
N ASP A 98 7.95 3.01 -2.59
CA ASP A 98 7.37 3.76 -1.48
C ASP A 98 8.15 5.06 -1.22
N VAL A 99 7.61 5.96 -0.41
CA VAL A 99 8.25 7.26 -0.09
C VAL A 99 9.67 7.08 0.48
N PRO A 100 9.94 6.19 1.45
CA PRO A 100 11.30 5.98 1.94
C PRO A 100 12.23 5.38 0.88
N GLY A 101 11.71 4.48 0.04
CA GLY A 101 12.47 3.85 -1.04
C GLY A 101 12.93 4.86 -2.08
N ILE A 102 12.03 5.76 -2.52
CA ILE A 102 12.39 6.78 -3.50
C ILE A 102 13.34 7.84 -2.91
N GLN A 103 13.10 8.28 -1.67
CA GLN A 103 13.97 9.26 -1.00
C GLN A 103 15.41 8.74 -0.85
N ARG A 104 15.59 7.44 -0.62
CA ARG A 104 16.92 6.82 -0.51
C ARG A 104 17.64 6.70 -1.85
N ILE A 105 16.92 6.42 -2.94
CA ILE A 105 17.56 6.01 -4.20
C ILE A 105 17.80 7.17 -5.17
N LEU A 106 17.07 8.28 -5.03
CA LEU A 106 17.29 9.47 -5.86
C LEU A 106 18.71 10.04 -5.65
N PRO A 107 19.44 10.40 -6.72
CA PRO A 107 20.74 11.03 -6.59
C PRO A 107 20.63 12.38 -5.87
N GLU A 108 21.54 12.66 -4.93
CA GLU A 108 21.56 13.93 -4.20
C GLU A 108 21.67 15.14 -5.14
N ALA A 109 22.46 15.01 -6.22
CA ALA A 109 22.60 16.04 -7.25
C ALA A 109 21.28 16.44 -7.92
N TRP A 110 20.27 15.57 -7.92
CA TRP A 110 18.97 15.84 -8.54
C TRP A 110 18.07 16.72 -7.68
N ARG A 111 18.42 16.95 -6.41
CA ARG A 111 17.71 17.90 -5.53
C ARG A 111 17.84 19.36 -6.00
N LYS A 112 18.68 19.63 -7.01
CA LYS A 112 18.70 20.91 -7.74
C LYS A 112 17.36 21.22 -8.42
N TRP A 113 16.59 20.21 -8.80
CA TRP A 113 15.25 20.40 -9.37
C TRP A 113 14.18 20.36 -8.27
N PRO A 114 13.30 21.37 -8.20
CA PRO A 114 12.23 21.42 -7.21
C PRO A 114 11.34 20.17 -7.19
N GLU A 115 11.11 19.53 -8.34
CA GLU A 115 10.30 18.32 -8.49
C GLU A 115 10.84 17.15 -7.65
N PHE A 116 12.15 16.99 -7.57
CA PHE A 116 12.77 15.96 -6.73
C PHE A 116 12.94 16.42 -5.28
N ASP A 117 13.28 17.69 -5.03
CA ASP A 117 13.45 18.18 -3.66
C ASP A 117 12.15 18.10 -2.84
N LYS A 118 11.01 18.34 -3.49
CA LYS A 118 9.68 18.21 -2.89
C LYS A 118 9.42 16.80 -2.33
N ILE A 119 9.99 15.75 -2.91
CA ILE A 119 9.80 14.36 -2.43
C ILE A 119 10.34 14.19 -1.01
N TYR A 120 11.39 14.94 -0.64
CA TYR A 120 11.97 14.93 0.71
C TYR A 120 11.13 15.72 1.74
N LYS A 121 10.02 16.34 1.31
CA LYS A 121 9.01 16.93 2.20
C LYS A 121 7.88 15.96 2.50
N LEU A 122 7.82 14.80 1.84
CA LEU A 122 6.82 13.78 2.10
C LEU A 122 7.24 12.92 3.30
N ASP A 123 6.39 12.88 4.32
CA ASP A 123 6.55 11.99 5.47
C ASP A 123 5.65 10.77 5.31
N ALA A 124 6.06 9.63 5.86
CA ALA A 124 5.23 8.43 5.94
C ALA A 124 4.56 8.29 7.32
N VAL A 125 3.45 7.56 7.36
CA VAL A 125 2.71 7.26 8.59
C VAL A 125 3.01 5.84 9.04
N PRO A 126 3.30 5.61 10.33
CA PRO A 126 3.43 4.27 10.88
C PRO A 126 2.06 3.60 11.01
N VAL A 127 2.01 2.31 10.71
CA VAL A 127 0.82 1.46 10.83
C VAL A 127 1.23 0.13 11.45
N ALA A 128 0.38 -0.41 12.32
CA ALA A 128 0.47 -1.79 12.76
C ALA A 128 -0.82 -2.54 12.42
N THR A 129 -0.69 -3.79 11.99
CA THR A 129 -1.81 -4.68 11.75
C THR A 129 -1.68 -5.88 12.68
N VAL A 130 -2.74 -6.15 13.43
CA VAL A 130 -2.82 -7.27 14.35
C VAL A 130 -3.79 -8.29 13.76
N GLN A 131 -3.39 -9.55 13.79
CA GLN A 131 -4.25 -10.67 13.48
C GLN A 131 -4.41 -11.55 14.72
N LEU A 132 -5.64 -11.90 15.07
CA LEU A 132 -5.98 -12.74 16.21
C LEU A 132 -6.85 -13.91 15.74
N ARG A 133 -6.39 -15.15 15.96
CA ARG A 133 -7.14 -16.38 15.66
C ARG A 133 -7.78 -16.91 16.93
N PHE A 134 -9.01 -17.40 16.83
CA PHE A 134 -9.78 -17.95 17.94
C PHE A 134 -10.21 -19.40 17.69
N ASP A 135 -10.58 -20.09 18.76
CA ASP A 135 -11.24 -21.40 18.77
C ASP A 135 -12.79 -21.31 18.73
N GLY A 136 -13.33 -20.16 18.33
CA GLY A 136 -14.75 -19.92 18.08
C GLY A 136 -14.98 -18.61 17.33
N TRP A 137 -16.25 -18.22 17.18
CA TRP A 137 -16.66 -17.08 16.35
C TRP A 137 -16.84 -15.81 17.18
N VAL A 138 -15.87 -14.91 17.18
CA VAL A 138 -15.86 -13.70 18.00
C VAL A 138 -17.03 -12.78 17.69
N THR A 139 -17.39 -12.64 16.42
CA THR A 139 -18.44 -11.72 15.96
C THR A 139 -19.83 -12.35 15.96
N GLU A 140 -20.00 -13.58 16.45
CA GLU A 140 -21.32 -14.18 16.73
C GLU A 140 -21.82 -13.75 18.12
N LEU A 141 -22.76 -12.80 18.11
CA LEU A 141 -23.18 -12.08 19.31
C LEU A 141 -24.32 -12.76 20.08
N HIS A 142 -25.16 -13.54 19.40
CA HIS A 142 -26.48 -13.88 19.91
C HIS A 142 -26.57 -15.32 20.40
N ASP A 143 -26.00 -16.28 19.66
CA ASP A 143 -26.14 -17.70 19.96
C ASP A 143 -24.81 -18.31 20.42
N LYS A 144 -24.77 -18.77 21.67
CA LYS A 144 -23.60 -19.41 22.27
C LYS A 144 -23.18 -20.70 21.57
N ASN A 145 -24.14 -21.53 21.15
CA ASN A 145 -23.83 -22.78 20.46
C ASN A 145 -23.23 -22.46 19.08
N GLN A 146 -23.80 -21.47 18.38
CA GLN A 146 -23.27 -21.00 17.10
C GLN A 146 -21.88 -20.38 17.24
N ARG A 147 -21.60 -19.71 18.36
CA ARG A 147 -20.30 -19.13 18.69
C ARG A 147 -19.21 -20.18 18.90
N GLN A 148 -19.55 -21.33 19.47
CA GLN A 148 -18.59 -22.37 19.87
C GLN A 148 -18.40 -23.46 18.80
N GLN A 149 -19.40 -23.72 17.97
CA GLN A 149 -19.27 -24.72 16.90
C GLN A 149 -18.25 -24.27 15.85
N LEU A 150 -17.54 -25.21 15.23
CA LEU A 150 -16.52 -24.93 14.21
C LEU A 150 -16.84 -25.59 12.85
N GLU A 151 -18.09 -26.04 12.67
CA GLU A 151 -18.56 -26.70 11.46
C GLU A 151 -18.86 -25.70 10.33
N ARG A 152 -19.27 -24.48 10.69
CA ARG A 152 -19.58 -23.39 9.76
C ARG A 152 -19.19 -22.03 10.34
N ALA A 153 -18.88 -21.08 9.48
CA ALA A 153 -18.67 -19.69 9.89
C ALA A 153 -19.96 -19.07 10.43
N ALA A 154 -19.82 -18.25 11.47
CA ALA A 154 -20.92 -17.50 12.09
C ALA A 154 -20.40 -16.12 12.55
N GLY A 155 -21.26 -15.10 12.51
CA GLY A 155 -20.92 -13.74 12.90
C GLY A 155 -21.06 -12.71 11.78
N LEU A 156 -20.29 -11.63 11.89
CA LEU A 156 -20.40 -10.45 11.01
C LEU A 156 -19.51 -10.60 9.78
N ASP A 157 -20.13 -10.67 8.61
CA ASP A 157 -19.48 -10.66 7.30
C ASP A 157 -19.46 -9.23 6.72
N ASN A 158 -18.63 -8.36 7.30
CA ASN A 158 -18.44 -6.99 6.82
C ASN A 158 -17.10 -6.39 7.32
N LEU A 159 -16.67 -5.29 6.69
CA LEU A 159 -15.67 -4.40 7.28
C LEU A 159 -16.33 -3.56 8.37
N LEU A 160 -15.76 -3.58 9.56
CA LEU A 160 -16.29 -2.92 10.75
C LEU A 160 -15.38 -1.76 11.16
N TYR A 161 -16.00 -0.76 11.79
CA TYR A 161 -15.33 0.44 12.32
C TYR A 161 -15.69 0.60 13.79
N THR A 162 -14.77 1.11 14.59
CA THR A 162 -15.02 1.43 15.99
C THR A 162 -14.32 2.71 16.40
N PRO A 163 -14.99 3.61 17.15
CA PRO A 163 -14.34 4.73 17.83
C PRO A 163 -13.84 4.37 19.24
N ASP A 164 -14.18 3.18 19.74
CA ASP A 164 -14.00 2.78 21.13
C ASP A 164 -12.77 1.87 21.36
N ALA A 165 -11.86 1.80 20.39
CA ALA A 165 -10.61 1.04 20.47
C ALA A 165 -9.48 1.74 19.69
N ASP A 166 -8.24 1.30 19.89
CA ASP A 166 -7.07 1.89 19.20
C ASP A 166 -6.95 1.43 17.73
N PHE A 167 -7.70 0.41 17.33
CA PHE A 167 -7.84 0.03 15.93
C PHE A 167 -9.04 0.73 15.29
N SER A 168 -8.84 1.28 14.10
CA SER A 168 -9.85 2.10 13.41
C SER A 168 -10.85 1.27 12.63
N CYS A 169 -10.37 0.26 11.90
CA CYS A 169 -11.18 -0.70 11.19
C CYS A 169 -10.67 -2.12 11.44
N PHE A 170 -11.59 -3.07 11.36
CA PHE A 170 -11.30 -4.48 11.53
C PHE A 170 -12.31 -5.35 10.78
N ALA A 171 -11.95 -6.59 10.50
CA ALA A 171 -12.83 -7.57 9.88
C ALA A 171 -12.50 -8.96 10.40
N ASP A 172 -13.48 -9.85 10.40
CA ASP A 172 -13.24 -11.29 10.54
C ASP A 172 -12.94 -11.87 9.16
N LEU A 173 -11.68 -12.11 8.86
CA LEU A 173 -11.24 -12.61 7.55
C LEU A 173 -11.75 -14.03 7.27
N ALA A 174 -12.08 -14.81 8.29
CA ALA A 174 -12.67 -16.13 8.08
C ALA A 174 -14.10 -16.06 7.52
N LEU A 175 -14.77 -14.91 7.66
CA LEU A 175 -16.07 -14.63 7.02
C LEU A 175 -15.91 -13.80 5.74
N THR A 176 -15.17 -12.70 5.85
CA THR A 176 -15.10 -11.66 4.81
C THR A 176 -14.15 -11.98 3.64
N SER A 177 -13.21 -12.90 3.85
CA SER A 177 -12.22 -13.32 2.86
C SER A 177 -11.96 -14.84 2.99
N PRO A 178 -13.01 -15.67 2.83
CA PRO A 178 -12.97 -17.06 3.28
C PRO A 178 -12.03 -17.96 2.47
N GLY A 179 -11.71 -17.62 1.22
CA GLY A 179 -10.96 -18.46 0.28
C GLY A 179 -9.63 -18.99 0.83
N ASP A 180 -8.89 -18.18 1.60
CA ASP A 180 -7.62 -18.58 2.25
C ASP A 180 -7.65 -18.49 3.78
N TYR A 181 -8.60 -17.75 4.35
CA TYR A 181 -8.59 -17.38 5.77
C TYR A 181 -9.61 -18.15 6.62
N TYR A 182 -10.64 -18.74 5.99
CA TYR A 182 -11.46 -19.77 6.63
C TYR A 182 -10.67 -21.08 6.70
N ARG A 183 -10.62 -21.69 7.88
CA ARG A 183 -9.92 -22.96 8.10
C ARG A 183 -10.82 -23.89 8.88
N GLN A 184 -11.10 -25.06 8.32
CA GLN A 184 -11.94 -26.06 8.99
C GLN A 184 -11.38 -26.40 10.37
N GLY A 185 -12.25 -26.41 11.39
CA GLY A 185 -11.84 -26.65 12.77
C GLY A 185 -11.15 -25.46 13.45
N GLN A 186 -11.20 -24.26 12.87
CA GLN A 186 -10.78 -23.01 13.50
C GLN A 186 -11.91 -21.98 13.46
N GLY A 187 -11.89 -21.05 14.42
CA GLY A 187 -12.84 -19.95 14.47
C GLY A 187 -12.33 -18.70 13.77
N SER A 188 -12.82 -17.56 14.25
CA SER A 188 -12.55 -16.22 13.73
C SER A 188 -11.07 -15.94 13.48
N LEU A 189 -10.77 -15.22 12.39
CA LEU A 189 -9.50 -14.53 12.17
C LEU A 189 -9.76 -13.03 12.13
N LEU A 190 -9.67 -12.37 13.28
CA LEU A 190 -9.79 -10.94 13.30
C LEU A 190 -8.52 -10.30 12.75
N GLN A 191 -8.66 -9.42 11.77
CA GLN A 191 -7.60 -8.51 11.35
C GLN A 191 -7.98 -7.09 11.74
N LEU A 192 -7.14 -6.45 12.55
CA LEU A 192 -7.39 -5.15 13.18
C LEU A 192 -6.27 -4.18 12.82
N VAL A 193 -6.63 -2.98 12.35
CA VAL A 193 -5.67 -1.98 11.86
C VAL A 193 -5.48 -0.87 12.90
N LEU A 194 -4.31 -0.87 13.54
CA LEU A 194 -3.90 0.13 14.53
C LEU A 194 -3.34 1.36 13.84
N THR A 195 -4.07 2.47 13.98
CA THR A 195 -3.66 3.76 13.40
C THR A 195 -4.19 4.94 14.21
N PRO A 196 -3.33 5.94 14.53
CA PRO A 196 -1.92 6.04 14.20
C PRO A 196 -1.07 4.95 14.86
N GLY A 197 -0.10 4.39 14.13
CA GLY A 197 0.71 3.26 14.60
C GLY A 197 1.84 3.66 15.55
N ASP A 198 2.10 4.96 15.71
CA ASP A 198 3.24 5.53 16.45
C ASP A 198 3.47 4.91 17.84
N PRO A 199 2.43 4.70 18.69
CA PRO A 199 2.62 4.09 20.01
C PRO A 199 3.11 2.64 19.93
N PHE A 200 2.63 1.90 18.92
CA PHE A 200 2.83 0.46 18.81
C PHE A 200 4.14 0.06 18.12
N ILE A 201 4.79 0.96 17.38
CA ILE A 201 6.02 0.62 16.65
C ILE A 201 7.12 0.08 17.58
N LYS A 202 7.28 0.68 18.76
CA LYS A 202 8.35 0.35 19.72
C LYS A 202 8.03 -0.81 20.67
N GLU A 203 6.77 -1.21 20.76
CA GLU A 203 6.34 -2.26 21.69
C GLU A 203 6.73 -3.67 21.20
N ASN A 204 6.62 -4.70 22.03
CA ASN A 204 6.80 -6.07 21.55
C ASN A 204 5.48 -6.61 20.96
N ASN A 205 5.55 -7.58 20.04
CA ASN A 205 4.37 -8.09 19.34
C ASN A 205 3.35 -8.74 20.26
N GLU A 206 3.79 -9.43 21.31
CA GLU A 206 2.90 -10.11 22.26
C GLU A 206 2.10 -9.11 23.09
N ALA A 207 2.73 -8.04 23.58
CA ALA A 207 2.08 -6.97 24.31
C ALA A 207 1.00 -6.28 23.46
N ILE A 208 1.31 -5.99 22.19
CA ILE A 208 0.34 -5.42 21.25
C ILE A 208 -0.84 -6.37 21.04
N ALA A 209 -0.57 -7.65 20.80
CA ALA A 209 -1.63 -8.64 20.58
C ALA A 209 -2.56 -8.76 21.80
N HIS A 210 -2.01 -8.81 23.02
CA HIS A 210 -2.81 -8.87 24.25
C HIS A 210 -3.55 -7.57 24.57
N HIS A 211 -2.96 -6.41 24.24
CA HIS A 211 -3.63 -5.11 24.33
C HIS A 211 -4.86 -5.07 23.42
N VAL A 212 -4.70 -5.46 22.16
CA VAL A 212 -5.80 -5.53 21.20
C VAL A 212 -6.83 -6.60 21.58
N LEU A 213 -6.40 -7.76 22.08
CA LEU A 213 -7.29 -8.80 22.59
C LEU A 213 -8.19 -8.27 23.71
N LYS A 214 -7.64 -7.48 24.64
CA LYS A 214 -8.42 -6.84 25.70
C LYS A 214 -9.50 -5.93 25.12
N GLN A 215 -9.17 -5.09 24.14
CA GLN A 215 -10.14 -4.23 23.46
C GLN A 215 -11.19 -5.04 22.68
N VAL A 216 -10.80 -6.15 22.03
CA VAL A 216 -11.74 -7.09 21.41
C VAL A 216 -12.72 -7.66 22.43
N HIS A 217 -12.27 -8.03 23.63
CA HIS A 217 -13.14 -8.49 24.71
C HIS A 217 -14.02 -7.37 25.29
N GLU A 218 -13.64 -6.11 25.18
CA GLU A 218 -14.47 -4.96 25.57
C GLU A 218 -15.57 -4.71 24.55
N LEU A 219 -15.24 -4.71 23.25
CA LEU A 219 -16.22 -4.55 22.17
C LEU A 219 -17.15 -5.77 22.00
N PHE A 220 -16.61 -6.98 22.21
CA PHE A 220 -17.32 -8.25 22.10
C PHE A 220 -17.23 -9.04 23.41
N PRO A 221 -18.00 -8.69 24.46
CA PRO A 221 -17.92 -9.36 25.76
C PRO A 221 -18.11 -10.88 25.71
N SER A 222 -18.89 -11.37 24.75
CA SER A 222 -19.11 -12.78 24.43
C SER A 222 -17.84 -13.56 24.08
N SER A 223 -16.83 -12.88 23.53
CA SER A 223 -15.57 -13.49 23.10
C SER A 223 -14.67 -13.90 24.27
N ARG A 224 -14.97 -13.46 25.51
CA ARG A 224 -14.24 -13.86 26.72
C ARG A 224 -14.37 -15.35 27.05
N GLU A 225 -15.33 -16.04 26.42
CA GLU A 225 -15.51 -17.50 26.51
C GLU A 225 -14.64 -18.27 25.51
N LEU A 226 -13.93 -17.56 24.62
CA LEU A 226 -13.09 -18.13 23.56
C LEU A 226 -11.61 -17.92 23.89
N ASN A 227 -10.76 -18.81 23.40
CA ASN A 227 -9.32 -18.69 23.51
C ASN A 227 -8.73 -18.11 22.22
N MET A 228 -7.86 -17.10 22.37
CA MET A 228 -6.97 -16.70 21.30
C MET A 228 -5.91 -17.80 21.11
N THR A 229 -5.98 -18.52 19.99
CA THR A 229 -5.11 -19.67 19.69
C THR A 229 -3.83 -19.29 18.96
N TRP A 230 -3.83 -18.13 18.29
CA TRP A 230 -2.67 -17.61 17.57
C TRP A 230 -2.79 -16.11 17.34
N TYR A 231 -1.65 -15.43 17.21
CA TYR A 231 -1.60 -14.04 16.80
C TYR A 231 -0.44 -13.74 15.86
N SER A 232 -0.56 -12.65 15.10
CA SER A 232 0.53 -12.01 14.35
C SER A 232 0.42 -10.50 14.45
N VAL A 233 1.57 -9.84 14.52
CA VAL A 233 1.65 -8.38 14.49
C VAL A 233 2.65 -7.98 13.41
N VAL A 234 2.17 -7.26 12.41
CA VAL A 234 2.97 -6.68 11.33
C VAL A 234 3.07 -5.19 11.56
N LYS A 235 4.31 -4.67 11.55
CA LYS A 235 4.59 -3.26 11.80
C LYS A 235 5.27 -2.64 10.59
N LEU A 236 4.70 -1.55 10.11
CA LEU A 236 5.27 -0.74 9.04
C LEU A 236 5.50 0.65 9.62
N ALA A 237 6.75 0.98 9.96
CA ALA A 237 7.09 2.28 10.51
C ALA A 237 6.90 3.42 9.49
N GLN A 238 6.96 3.09 8.20
CA GLN A 238 6.78 4.01 7.10
C GLN A 238 5.90 3.33 6.05
N SER A 239 4.58 3.51 6.16
CA SER A 239 3.60 2.93 5.24
C SER A 239 3.24 3.93 4.14
N LEU A 240 2.02 4.48 4.19
CA LEU A 240 1.51 5.49 3.27
C LEU A 240 2.11 6.86 3.61
N TYR A 241 2.15 7.77 2.63
CA TYR A 241 2.50 9.16 2.92
C TYR A 241 1.43 9.82 3.79
N ARG A 242 1.87 10.78 4.58
CA ARG A 242 1.04 11.53 5.53
C ARG A 242 0.26 12.59 4.78
N GLU A 243 -1.03 12.34 4.58
CA GLU A 243 -2.02 13.25 3.97
C GLU A 243 -2.39 14.44 4.89
N ALA A 244 -1.40 15.14 5.46
CA ALA A 244 -1.59 16.32 6.30
C ALA A 244 -1.93 17.58 5.46
N PRO A 245 -2.52 18.63 6.07
CA PRO A 245 -2.74 19.90 5.39
C PRO A 245 -1.47 20.45 4.72
N GLY A 246 -1.59 20.89 3.47
CA GLY A 246 -0.48 21.45 2.70
C GLY A 246 0.45 20.43 2.03
N MET A 247 0.24 19.12 2.20
CA MET A 247 1.16 18.11 1.67
C MET A 247 0.99 17.83 0.17
N ASP A 248 -0.16 18.14 -0.41
CA ASP A 248 -0.47 17.82 -1.81
C ASP A 248 0.50 18.48 -2.80
N LEU A 249 1.00 19.68 -2.49
CA LEU A 249 1.93 20.43 -3.34
C LEU A 249 3.32 19.78 -3.51
N TYR A 250 3.63 18.80 -2.66
CA TYR A 250 4.89 18.05 -2.65
C TYR A 250 4.84 16.76 -3.47
N ARG A 251 3.64 16.34 -3.91
CA ARG A 251 3.47 15.12 -4.70
C ARG A 251 4.05 15.36 -6.11
N PRO A 252 5.03 14.56 -6.55
CA PRO A 252 5.65 14.76 -7.86
C PRO A 252 4.74 14.24 -8.98
N ASN A 253 4.85 14.82 -10.17
CA ASN A 253 4.24 14.27 -11.38
C ASN A 253 4.95 12.96 -11.80
N GLN A 254 4.29 12.11 -12.59
CA GLN A 254 4.90 10.87 -13.10
C GLN A 254 6.02 11.14 -14.11
N GLN A 255 5.90 12.23 -14.88
CA GLN A 255 6.98 12.73 -15.74
C GLN A 255 7.92 13.62 -14.92
N THR A 256 9.22 13.37 -15.01
CA THR A 256 10.25 14.13 -14.28
C THR A 256 11.06 15.04 -15.21
N PRO A 257 11.88 15.95 -14.66
CA PRO A 257 12.84 16.74 -15.46
C PRO A 257 13.91 15.90 -16.17
N VAL A 258 14.12 14.64 -15.76
CA VAL A 258 15.05 13.71 -16.42
C VAL A 258 14.26 12.90 -17.47
N PRO A 259 14.51 13.07 -18.78
CA PRO A 259 13.55 12.68 -19.82
C PRO A 259 13.25 11.18 -19.91
N ASN A 260 14.17 10.32 -19.48
CA ASN A 260 14.00 8.88 -19.48
C ASN A 260 13.79 8.29 -18.07
N PHE A 261 13.47 9.13 -17.10
CA PHE A 261 13.19 8.73 -15.72
C PHE A 261 11.79 9.17 -15.30
N PHE A 262 11.02 8.23 -14.79
CA PHE A 262 9.60 8.39 -14.44
C PHE A 262 9.34 7.89 -13.02
N LEU A 263 8.32 8.47 -12.39
CA LEU A 263 7.87 8.07 -11.07
C LEU A 263 6.50 7.41 -11.16
N ALA A 264 6.28 6.41 -10.32
CA ALA A 264 4.97 5.82 -10.07
C ALA A 264 4.85 5.48 -8.57
N GLY A 265 3.64 5.31 -8.10
CA GLY A 265 3.35 5.13 -6.68
C GLY A 265 2.25 6.07 -6.24
N SER A 266 1.46 5.64 -5.28
CA SER A 266 0.29 6.37 -4.79
C SER A 266 0.61 7.76 -4.21
N TYR A 267 1.86 7.98 -3.78
CA TYR A 267 2.40 9.28 -3.35
C TYR A 267 2.58 10.30 -4.49
N THR A 268 2.66 9.85 -5.75
CA THR A 268 2.75 10.75 -6.91
C THR A 268 1.42 11.48 -7.15
N GLN A 269 1.43 12.56 -7.92
CA GLN A 269 0.25 13.41 -8.17
C GLN A 269 -0.84 12.64 -8.91
N GLN A 270 -1.99 12.48 -8.28
CA GLN A 270 -3.21 11.90 -8.85
C GLN A 270 -4.43 12.30 -8.01
N ASP A 271 -5.63 12.24 -8.60
CA ASP A 271 -6.86 12.84 -8.02
C ASP A 271 -7.51 12.00 -6.90
N TYR A 272 -7.00 10.79 -6.67
CA TYR A 272 -7.37 9.92 -5.57
C TYR A 272 -6.42 10.10 -4.36
N ILE A 273 -6.75 9.44 -3.26
CA ILE A 273 -5.93 9.43 -2.04
C ILE A 273 -4.79 8.41 -2.13
N ASP A 274 -3.83 8.45 -1.20
CA ASP A 274 -2.83 7.40 -1.03
C ASP A 274 -3.49 6.04 -0.74
N SER A 275 -3.62 5.19 -1.77
CA SER A 275 -4.41 3.95 -1.74
C SER A 275 -4.01 3.02 -2.89
N MET A 276 -4.58 1.81 -2.91
CA MET A 276 -4.43 0.86 -4.01
C MET A 276 -4.92 1.42 -5.37
N GLU A 277 -6.02 2.19 -5.36
CA GLU A 277 -6.53 2.85 -6.56
C GLU A 277 -5.55 3.94 -7.03
N GLY A 278 -5.07 4.78 -6.10
CA GLY A 278 -4.05 5.79 -6.39
C GLY A 278 -2.75 5.19 -6.96
N ALA A 279 -2.32 4.04 -6.44
CA ALA A 279 -1.17 3.30 -6.96
C ALA A 279 -1.43 2.84 -8.41
N THR A 280 -2.61 2.27 -8.68
CA THR A 280 -2.99 1.80 -10.02
C THR A 280 -3.08 2.95 -11.03
N ILE A 281 -3.74 4.06 -10.65
CA ILE A 281 -3.83 5.27 -11.46
C ILE A 281 -2.43 5.81 -11.77
N SER A 282 -1.56 5.90 -10.76
CA SER A 282 -0.19 6.41 -10.96
C SER A 282 0.61 5.56 -11.94
N GLY A 283 0.48 4.23 -11.89
CA GLY A 283 1.15 3.33 -12.84
C GLY A 283 0.64 3.53 -14.27
N LYS A 284 -0.68 3.69 -14.43
CA LYS A 284 -1.29 4.00 -15.73
C LYS A 284 -0.83 5.35 -16.28
N GLN A 285 -0.77 6.38 -15.44
CA GLN A 285 -0.28 7.70 -15.82
C GLN A 285 1.20 7.67 -16.21
N ALA A 286 2.05 6.96 -15.45
CA ALA A 286 3.46 6.79 -15.79
C ALA A 286 3.63 6.10 -17.15
N ALA A 287 2.89 5.03 -17.42
CA ALA A 287 2.88 4.36 -18.72
C ALA A 287 2.45 5.30 -19.86
N GLN A 288 1.42 6.11 -19.65
CA GLN A 288 0.98 7.12 -20.63
C GLN A 288 2.06 8.17 -20.91
N LYS A 289 2.77 8.64 -19.87
CA LYS A 289 3.88 9.60 -20.03
C LYS A 289 5.06 9.01 -20.78
N ILE A 290 5.39 7.75 -20.55
CA ILE A 290 6.45 7.05 -21.31
C ILE A 290 6.06 6.96 -22.78
N LEU A 291 4.84 6.50 -23.09
CA LEU A 291 4.34 6.36 -24.46
C LEU A 291 4.32 7.70 -25.21
N ALA A 292 3.92 8.79 -24.54
CA ALA A 292 3.89 10.12 -25.14
C ALA A 292 5.29 10.71 -25.43
N ASN A 293 6.36 10.17 -24.82
CA ASN A 293 7.72 10.69 -24.95
C ASN A 293 8.68 9.69 -25.65
N VAL A 294 8.17 8.63 -26.30
CA VAL A 294 9.00 7.56 -26.90
C VAL A 294 10.05 8.10 -27.88
N GLU A 295 9.70 9.09 -28.72
CA GLU A 295 10.64 9.64 -29.70
C GLU A 295 11.84 10.32 -29.01
N HIS A 296 11.55 11.11 -27.98
CA HIS A 296 12.56 11.78 -27.15
C HIS A 296 13.39 10.77 -26.35
N ILE A 297 12.76 9.71 -25.83
CA ILE A 297 13.44 8.62 -25.13
C ILE A 297 14.39 7.91 -26.10
N LEU A 298 13.99 7.61 -27.32
CA LEU A 298 14.83 6.89 -28.28
C LEU A 298 15.85 7.79 -29.00
N GLY A 299 15.94 9.08 -28.66
CA GLY A 299 16.84 10.04 -29.30
C GLY A 299 16.51 10.27 -30.78
N ARG A 300 15.25 10.06 -31.19
CA ARG A 300 14.77 10.30 -32.54
C ARG A 300 14.21 11.71 -32.63
N THR A 301 14.87 12.59 -33.37
CA THR A 301 14.32 13.90 -33.72
C THR A 301 13.02 13.69 -34.51
N PRO A 302 11.93 14.44 -34.23
CA PRO A 302 10.74 14.39 -35.06
C PRO A 302 11.14 14.67 -36.50
N VAL A 303 10.85 13.76 -37.41
CA VAL A 303 10.99 14.03 -38.85
C VAL A 303 9.96 15.10 -39.16
N THR A 304 10.41 16.36 -39.28
CA THR A 304 9.59 17.44 -39.82
C THR A 304 9.17 17.02 -41.23
N ALA A 305 7.90 16.67 -41.40
CA ALA A 305 7.30 16.55 -42.71
C ALA A 305 7.47 17.89 -43.43
N SER A 306 8.13 17.83 -44.59
CA SER A 306 8.33 18.97 -45.51
C SER A 306 7.05 19.27 -46.28
#